data_AF-A0A833GLM8-F1
#
_entry.id   AF-A0A833GLM8-F1
#
_cell.length_a   1.000
_cell.length_b   1.000
_cell.length_c   1.000
_cell.angle_alpha   90.00
_cell.angle_beta   90.00
_cell.angle_gamma   90.00
#
_symmetry.space_group_name_H-M   'P 1'
#
loop_
_entity.id
_entity.type
_entity.pdbx_description
1 polymer ?
#
loop_
_entity_poly.entity_id
_entity_poly.type
_entity_poly.pdbx_seq_one_letter_code
_entity_poly.pdbx_strand_id
1 'polypeptide(L)' 'MKLQINANGIWKNIVVFDAERAPMVEDAAASLARALGRANLAIVDDDGTRRYLTDLGVFRALRGCDGL' A
#
# COMPACT_ATOMS: atom_id res chain seq x y z
N MET A 1 0.93 11.56 -2.44
CA MET A 1 1.09 10.11 -2.16
C MET A 1 -0.03 9.34 -2.86
N LYS A 2 0.10 8.01 -3.05
CA LYS A 2 -0.91 7.21 -3.76
C LYS A 2 -1.02 5.80 -3.22
N LEU A 3 -2.23 5.30 -3.05
CA LEU A 3 -2.51 3.91 -2.68
C LEU A 3 -2.65 3.10 -3.97
N GLN A 4 -1.95 1.99 -3.99
CA GLN A 4 -2.01 0.99 -5.03
C GLN A 4 -2.51 -0.33 -4.46
N ILE A 5 -3.29 -1.05 -5.26
CA ILE A 5 -3.69 -2.42 -4.99
C ILE A 5 -3.14 -3.31 -6.09
N ASN A 6 -2.61 -4.47 -5.71
CA ASN A 6 -2.30 -5.54 -6.65
C ASN A 6 -3.56 -6.38 -6.84
N ALA A 7 -4.16 -6.28 -8.03
CA ALA A 7 -5.27 -7.13 -8.44
C ALA A 7 -4.75 -8.07 -9.54
N ASN A 8 -4.66 -9.37 -9.24
CA ASN A 8 -4.21 -10.40 -10.19
C ASN A 8 -2.81 -10.13 -10.79
N GLY A 9 -1.85 -9.71 -9.97
CA GLY A 9 -0.48 -9.43 -10.42
C GLY A 9 -0.29 -8.03 -11.01
N ILE A 10 -1.37 -7.27 -11.24
CA ILE A 10 -1.31 -5.92 -11.80
C ILE A 10 -1.50 -4.89 -10.69
N TRP A 11 -0.53 -3.99 -10.52
CA TRP A 11 -0.63 -2.86 -9.62
C TRP A 11 -1.49 -1.75 -10.24
N LYS A 12 -2.55 -1.35 -9.54
CA LYS A 12 -3.44 -0.26 -9.96
C LYS A 12 -3.49 0.82 -8.90
N ASN A 13 -3.38 2.08 -9.31
CA ASN A 13 -3.63 3.23 -8.44
C ASN A 13 -5.12 3.31 -8.16
N ILE A 14 -5.51 3.31 -6.89
CA ILE A 14 -6.93 3.40 -6.49
C ILE A 14 -7.26 4.71 -5.80
N VAL A 15 -6.29 5.35 -5.12
CA VAL A 15 -6.49 6.67 -4.53
C VAL A 15 -5.21 7.47 -4.53
N VAL A 16 -5.32 8.77 -4.77
CA VAL A 16 -4.24 9.75 -4.58
C VAL A 16 -4.62 10.59 -3.36
N PHE A 17 -3.67 10.78 -2.45
CA PHE A 17 -3.92 11.45 -1.18
C PHE A 17 -2.67 12.15 -0.67
N ASP A 18 -2.89 13.13 0.22
CA ASP A 18 -1.86 13.89 0.90
C ASP A 18 -1.44 13.25 2.22
N ALA A 19 -0.28 13.62 2.74
CA ALA A 19 0.29 13.06 3.97
C ALA A 19 -0.64 13.20 5.18
N GLU A 20 -1.45 14.27 5.24
CA GLU A 20 -2.44 14.48 6.30
C GLU A 20 -3.52 13.39 6.35
N ARG A 21 -3.80 12.76 5.20
CA ARG A 21 -4.80 11.68 5.08
C ARG A 21 -4.18 10.29 5.16
N ALA A 22 -2.86 10.18 5.25
CA ALA A 22 -2.16 8.90 5.36
C ALA A 22 -2.74 7.98 6.44
N PRO A 23 -2.95 8.41 7.71
CA PRO A 23 -3.44 7.50 8.74
C PRO A 23 -4.84 6.94 8.43
N MET A 24 -5.74 7.76 7.85
CA MET A 24 -7.08 7.30 7.43
C MET A 24 -7.00 6.33 6.25
N VAL A 25 -6.13 6.60 5.28
CA VAL A 25 -5.94 5.72 4.11
C VAL A 25 -5.29 4.41 4.50
N GLU A 26 -4.36 4.43 5.46
CA GLU A 26 -3.70 3.25 6.00
C GLU A 26 -4.70 2.32 6.71
N ASP A 27 -5.56 2.88 7.57
CA ASP A 27 -6.62 2.13 8.24
C ASP A 27 -7.66 1.55 7.25
N ALA A 28 -8.11 2.37 6.31
CA ALA A 28 -9.06 1.94 5.28
C ALA A 28 -8.47 0.84 4.38
N ALA A 29 -7.19 0.95 4.02
CA ALA A 29 -6.51 -0.07 3.23
C ALA A 29 -6.31 -1.37 4.02
N ALA A 30 -5.96 -1.30 5.31
CA ALA A 30 -5.87 -2.49 6.17
C ALA A 30 -7.24 -3.20 6.27
N SER A 31 -8.31 -2.44 6.48
CA SER A 31 -9.68 -2.96 6.49
C SER A 31 -10.06 -3.59 5.15
N LEU A 32 -9.74 -2.94 4.04
CA LEU A 32 -9.97 -3.45 2.68
C LEU A 32 -9.20 -4.75 2.42
N ALA A 33 -7.93 -4.83 2.84
CA ALA A 33 -7.10 -6.02 2.66
C ALA A 33 -7.67 -7.25 3.37
N ARG A 34 -8.19 -7.02 4.59
CA ARG A 34 -8.86 -8.04 5.39
C ARG A 34 -10.17 -8.49 4.75
N ALA A 35 -10.97 -7.54 4.26
CA ALA A 35 -12.22 -7.84 3.57
C ALA A 35 -12.03 -8.62 2.26
N LEU A 36 -10.95 -8.33 1.51
CA LEU A 36 -10.62 -8.99 0.25
C LEU A 36 -9.87 -10.33 0.44
N GLY A 37 -9.51 -10.71 1.66
CA GLY A 37 -8.85 -11.98 1.94
C GLY A 37 -7.41 -12.06 1.43
N ARG A 38 -6.55 -11.09 1.83
CA ARG A 38 -5.11 -10.96 1.48
C ARG A 38 -4.83 -10.26 0.16
N ALA A 39 -5.45 -9.10 -0.07
CA ALA A 39 -5.01 -8.21 -1.15
C ALA A 39 -3.65 -7.58 -0.83
N ASN A 40 -2.71 -7.59 -1.78
CA ASN A 40 -1.45 -6.86 -1.63
C ASN A 40 -1.71 -5.37 -1.91
N LEU A 41 -1.55 -4.54 -0.88
CA LEU A 41 -1.68 -3.09 -0.99
C LEU A 41 -0.32 -2.43 -0.80
N ALA A 42 -0.11 -1.30 -1.45
CA ALA A 42 1.09 -0.51 -1.29
C ALA A 42 0.77 0.98 -1.36
N ILE A 43 1.39 1.77 -0.50
CA ILE A 43 1.39 3.23 -0.58
C ILE A 43 2.70 3.64 -1.25
N VAL A 44 2.60 4.47 -2.27
CA VAL A 44 3.75 5.15 -2.88
C VAL A 44 3.79 6.56 -2.34
N ASP A 45 4.85 6.87 -1.61
CA ASP A 45 5.15 8.21 -1.13
C ASP A 45 5.52 9.13 -2.29
N ASP A 46 5.56 10.44 -2.04
CA ASP A 46 5.89 11.43 -3.07
C ASP A 46 7.33 11.27 -3.60
N ASP A 47 8.24 10.90 -2.71
CA ASP A 47 9.65 10.54 -2.98
C ASP A 47 9.81 9.25 -3.83
N GLY A 48 8.71 8.55 -4.14
CA GLY A 48 8.74 7.29 -4.90
C GLY A 48 8.99 6.06 -4.04
N THR A 49 9.28 6.23 -2.74
CA THR A 49 9.34 5.14 -1.76
C THR A 49 8.01 4.36 -1.74
N ARG A 50 8.08 3.02 -1.79
CA ARG A 50 6.91 2.13 -1.70
C ARG A 50 6.84 1.44 -0.34
N ARG A 51 5.72 1.63 0.35
CA ARG A 51 5.38 0.95 1.60
C ARG A 51 4.32 -0.09 1.33
N TYR A 52 4.60 -1.34 1.63
CA TYR A 52 3.69 -2.46 1.40
C TYR A 52 2.92 -2.77 2.68
N LEU A 53 1.64 -3.08 2.54
CA LEU A 53 0.83 -3.58 3.65
C LEU A 53 1.31 -4.98 4.02
N THR A 54 1.72 -5.15 5.27
CA THR A 54 2.09 -6.45 5.83
C THR A 54 0.85 -7.20 6.33
N ASP A 55 0.96 -8.50 6.57
CA ASP A 55 -0.12 -9.33 7.15
C ASP A 55 -0.58 -8.82 8.53
N LEU A 56 0.28 -8.06 9.22
CA LEU A 56 -0.02 -7.38 10.48
C LEU A 56 -0.92 -6.13 10.32
N GLY A 57 -1.31 -5.78 9.10
CA GLY A 57 -2.10 -4.57 8.83
C GLY A 57 -1.29 -3.27 8.88
N VAL A 58 0.04 -3.35 8.83
CA VAL A 58 0.94 -2.18 8.92
C VAL A 58 1.68 -1.98 7.61
N PHE A 59 1.76 -0.73 7.14
CA PHE A 59 2.54 -0.34 5.97
C PHE A 59 4.01 -0.23 6.30
N ARG A 60 4.84 -1.03 5.62
CA ARG A 60 6.29 -1.02 5.81
C ARG A 60 7.00 -0.83 4.48
N ALA A 61 7.99 0.06 4.44
CA ALA A 61 8.88 0.18 3.29
C ALA A 61 9.65 -1.13 3.12
N LEU A 62 9.43 -1.83 2.01
CA LEU A 62 10.36 -2.87 1.58
C LEU A 62 11.52 -2.13 0.92
N ARG A 63 12.59 -1.91 1.69
CA ARG A 63 13.87 -1.49 1.09
C ARG A 63 14.29 -2.61 0.15
N GLY A 64 14.41 -2.27 -1.14
CA GLY A 64 14.95 -3.04 -2.25
C GLY A 64 15.06 -4.56 -2.06
N CYS A 65 14.24 -5.31 -2.79
CA CYS A 65 14.80 -6.48 -3.46
C CYS A 65 15.54 -5.94 -4.70
N ASP A 66 16.70 -5.32 -4.46
CA ASP A 66 17.71 -5.02 -5.47
C ASP A 66 18.77 -6.11 -5.30
N GLY A 67 18.72 -7.12 -6.18
CA GLY A 67 19.64 -8.26 -6.10
C GLY A 67 19.04 -9.59 -6.57
N LEU A 68 18.77 -9.70 -7.87
CA LEU A 68 19.00 -10.93 -8.64
C LEU A 68 19.05 -10.64 -10.14
#